data_AF-A0A847ESU5-F1
#
_entry.id   AF-A0A847ESU5-F1
#
_cell.length_a   1.000
_cell.length_b   1.000
_cell.length_c   1.000
_cell.angle_alpha   90.00
_cell.angle_beta   90.00
_cell.angle_gamma   90.00
#
_symmetry.space_group_name_H-M   'P 1'
#
loop_
_entity.id
_entity.type
_entity.pdbx_description
1 polymer ?
#
loop_
_entity_poly.entity_id
_entity_poly.type
_entity_poly.pdbx_seq_one_letter_code
_entity_poly.pdbx_strand_id
1 'polypeptide(L)'
;MVGGEDFFKDKSDDFSRGGSSSLGSISTDRVPMIEKVFNEVLGRKPTSREIAYYKYGVLKEEGIREKLLKSKEHQEIIEKALKLPGIEEELKTVRVSERKLTQKVSDLNQEMSESERLLREKNVLINELREKVNNPYNFPSQTEKFQEGFDIKTKIDRIPVINRKSFKERVIDLIETFF
;
A
#
# COMPACT_ATOMS: atom_id res chain seq x y z
N MET A 1 98.27 -50.02 -21.53
CA MET A 1 97.86 -49.82 -20.13
C MET A 1 97.16 -48.47 -20.06
N VAL A 2 95.86 -48.47 -19.75
CA VAL A 2 95.27 -47.85 -18.53
C VAL A 2 95.28 -46.31 -18.67
N GLY A 3 94.17 -45.61 -18.92
CA GLY A 3 92.93 -45.65 -18.14
C GLY A 3 93.11 -44.76 -16.90
N GLY A 4 92.40 -43.63 -16.83
CA GLY A 4 92.45 -42.70 -15.68
C GLY A 4 92.11 -41.29 -16.16
N GLU A 5 90.85 -40.99 -16.46
CA GLU A 5 89.84 -40.52 -15.51
C GLU A 5 90.27 -39.19 -14.83
N ASP A 6 89.62 -38.10 -15.24
CA ASP A 6 89.73 -36.78 -14.64
C ASP A 6 89.30 -36.81 -13.16
N PHE A 7 90.28 -36.77 -12.27
CA PHE A 7 90.16 -36.92 -10.81
C PHE A 7 89.91 -35.61 -10.04
N PHE A 8 89.27 -34.61 -10.65
CA PHE A 8 88.81 -33.42 -9.93
C PHE A 8 87.32 -33.21 -10.16
N LYS A 9 86.53 -34.11 -9.56
CA LYS A 9 85.11 -33.87 -9.26
C LYS A 9 85.03 -32.72 -8.26
N ASP A 10 84.49 -31.61 -8.74
CA ASP A 10 83.93 -30.54 -7.93
C ASP A 10 82.85 -31.15 -7.01
N LYS A 11 83.19 -31.29 -5.72
CA LYS A 11 82.30 -31.80 -4.65
C LYS A 11 82.37 -30.87 -3.46
N SER A 12 81.72 -29.73 -3.58
CA SER A 12 81.31 -28.80 -2.50
C SER A 12 80.74 -27.57 -3.19
N ASP A 13 79.43 -27.32 -3.28
CA ASP A 13 78.41 -27.32 -2.24
C ASP A 13 77.01 -27.59 -2.84
N ASP A 14 76.57 -28.84 -2.82
CA ASP A 14 75.14 -29.16 -2.85
C ASP A 14 74.56 -29.01 -1.43
N PHE A 15 74.51 -27.78 -0.92
CA PHE A 15 73.67 -27.48 0.23
C PHE A 15 72.22 -27.34 -0.25
N SER A 16 71.56 -28.49 -0.34
CA SER A 16 70.11 -28.64 -0.40
C SER A 16 69.46 -27.84 0.75
N ARG A 17 69.14 -26.57 0.49
CA ARG A 17 68.12 -25.84 1.25
C ARG A 17 66.78 -26.46 0.90
N GLY A 18 66.43 -27.47 1.68
CA GLY A 18 65.08 -28.00 1.78
C GLY A 18 64.09 -26.86 1.89
N GLY A 19 63.02 -26.98 1.11
CA GLY A 19 62.01 -25.94 0.93
C GLY A 19 61.46 -25.43 2.25
N SER A 20 61.83 -24.20 2.60
CA SER A 20 61.00 -23.37 3.45
C SER A 20 59.84 -22.89 2.59
N SER A 21 58.65 -23.38 2.90
CA SER A 21 57.35 -22.86 2.50
C SER A 21 57.42 -21.42 1.99
N SER A 22 57.04 -21.22 0.72
CA SER A 22 56.74 -19.90 0.19
C SER A 22 55.67 -19.25 1.07
N LEU A 23 56.12 -18.45 2.04
CA LEU A 23 55.30 -17.41 2.65
C LEU A 23 54.88 -16.52 1.49
N GLY A 24 53.66 -16.78 1.01
CA GLY A 24 53.07 -16.07 -0.11
C GLY A 24 53.17 -14.58 0.14
N SER A 25 53.65 -13.87 -0.89
CA SER A 25 53.48 -12.44 -1.08
C SER A 25 52.25 -11.93 -0.32
N ILE A 26 52.49 -11.18 0.77
CA ILE A 26 51.45 -10.39 1.41
C ILE A 26 51.11 -9.27 0.42
N SER A 27 50.19 -9.61 -0.46
CA SER A 27 49.64 -8.73 -1.48
C SER A 27 49.00 -7.52 -0.80
N THR A 28 49.59 -6.35 -1.02
CA THR A 28 49.11 -5.04 -0.54
C THR A 28 47.72 -4.69 -1.09
N ASP A 29 47.27 -5.36 -2.16
CA ASP A 29 46.03 -5.08 -2.92
C ASP A 29 44.87 -6.06 -2.65
N ARG A 30 44.69 -6.51 -1.40
CA ARG A 30 43.50 -7.31 -1.03
C ARG A 30 42.22 -6.50 -0.83
N VAL A 31 42.35 -5.19 -0.69
CA VAL A 31 41.23 -4.27 -0.44
C VAL A 31 40.16 -4.32 -1.55
N PRO A 32 40.48 -4.19 -2.86
CA PRO A 32 39.46 -4.20 -3.91
C PRO A 32 38.69 -5.53 -3.98
N MET A 33 39.34 -6.65 -3.68
CA MET A 33 38.72 -7.96 -3.61
C MET A 33 37.73 -8.04 -2.44
N ILE A 34 38.12 -7.56 -1.25
CA ILE A 34 37.23 -7.51 -0.08
C ILE A 34 36.01 -6.62 -0.36
N GLU A 35 36.20 -5.46 -0.98
CA GLU A 35 35.11 -4.56 -1.35
C GLU A 35 34.11 -5.22 -2.31
N LYS A 36 34.60 -5.95 -3.31
CA LYS A 36 33.74 -6.72 -4.24
C LYS A 36 32.91 -7.76 -3.50
N VAL A 37 33.52 -8.59 -2.66
CA VAL A 37 32.82 -9.64 -1.93
C VAL A 37 31.77 -9.06 -0.97
N PHE A 38 32.08 -7.97 -0.28
CA PHE A 38 31.10 -7.29 0.58
C PHE A 38 29.93 -6.72 -0.21
N ASN A 39 30.19 -6.13 -1.37
CA ASN A 39 29.13 -5.60 -2.23
C ASN A 39 28.27 -6.74 -2.81
N GLU A 40 28.88 -7.86 -3.21
CA GLU A 40 28.16 -9.04 -3.72
C GLU A 40 27.25 -9.68 -2.67
N VAL A 41 27.73 -9.84 -1.44
CA VAL A 41 26.99 -10.59 -0.40
C VAL A 41 26.04 -9.71 0.41
N LEU A 42 26.46 -8.48 0.73
CA LEU A 42 25.72 -7.58 1.63
C LEU A 42 25.20 -6.32 0.92
N GLY A 43 25.56 -6.07 -0.35
CA GLY A 43 25.12 -4.89 -1.09
C GLY A 43 25.66 -3.56 -0.55
N ARG A 44 26.71 -3.59 0.29
CA ARG A 44 27.31 -2.42 0.93
C ARG A 44 28.82 -2.43 0.85
N LYS A 45 29.44 -1.27 1.06
CA LYS A 45 30.89 -1.17 1.24
C LYS A 45 31.30 -1.67 2.64
N PRO A 46 32.47 -2.32 2.77
CA PRO A 46 32.99 -2.72 4.07
C PRO A 46 33.46 -1.50 4.88
N THR A 47 33.34 -1.60 6.19
CA THR A 47 33.83 -0.60 7.15
C THR A 47 35.34 -0.68 7.27
N SER A 48 36.03 0.41 7.61
CA SER A 48 37.50 0.42 7.80
C SER A 48 38.01 -0.69 8.73
N ARG A 49 37.24 -1.04 9.77
CA ARG A 49 37.55 -2.15 10.69
C ARG A 49 37.45 -3.52 10.01
N GLU A 50 36.44 -3.74 9.18
CA GLU A 50 36.22 -4.99 8.45
C GLU A 50 37.28 -5.16 7.37
N ILE A 51 37.63 -4.08 6.66
CA ILE A 51 38.74 -4.05 5.70
C ILE A 51 40.03 -4.46 6.41
N ALA A 52 40.37 -3.86 7.55
CA ALA A 52 41.59 -4.21 8.28
C ALA A 52 41.58 -5.68 8.73
N TYR A 53 40.45 -6.17 9.25
CA TYR A 53 40.31 -7.55 9.72
C TYR A 53 40.57 -8.58 8.61
N TYR A 54 40.03 -8.38 7.42
CA TYR A 54 40.22 -9.31 6.29
C TYR A 54 41.50 -9.06 5.51
N LYS A 55 42.00 -7.81 5.46
CA LYS A 55 43.26 -7.46 4.77
C LYS A 55 44.46 -8.19 5.38
N TYR A 56 44.54 -8.22 6.71
CA TYR A 56 45.61 -8.92 7.44
C TYR A 56 45.25 -10.37 7.82
N GLY A 57 44.04 -10.83 7.45
CA GLY A 57 43.57 -12.17 7.72
C GLY A 57 44.14 -13.23 6.78
N VAL A 58 44.17 -14.49 7.25
CA VAL A 58 44.63 -15.65 6.47
C VAL A 58 43.54 -16.17 5.51
N LEU A 59 42.30 -15.69 5.66
CA LEU A 59 41.16 -16.13 4.86
C LEU A 59 41.33 -15.75 3.38
N LYS A 60 41.02 -16.71 2.50
CA LYS A 60 40.88 -16.50 1.04
C LYS A 60 39.48 -15.95 0.72
N GLU A 61 39.26 -15.52 -0.53
CA GLU A 61 37.98 -14.97 -1.02
C GLU A 61 36.78 -15.77 -0.57
N GLU A 62 36.78 -17.06 -0.87
CA GLU A 62 35.65 -17.94 -0.61
C GLU A 62 35.39 -18.10 0.89
N GLY A 63 36.45 -18.11 1.71
CA GLY A 63 36.32 -18.14 3.16
C GLY A 63 35.71 -16.85 3.73
N ILE A 64 35.96 -15.70 3.09
CA ILE A 64 35.32 -14.43 3.44
C ILE A 64 33.84 -14.48 3.03
N ARG A 65 33.56 -14.93 1.80
CA ARG A 65 32.18 -15.06 1.27
C ARG A 65 31.32 -15.95 2.16
N GLU A 66 31.78 -17.16 2.49
CA GLU A 66 31.06 -18.09 3.37
C GLU A 66 30.79 -17.49 4.75
N LYS A 67 31.76 -16.75 5.30
CA LYS A 67 31.60 -16.11 6.62
C LYS A 67 30.57 -14.98 6.57
N LEU A 68 30.53 -14.19 5.50
CA LEU A 68 29.53 -13.15 5.31
C LEU A 68 28.14 -13.73 5.09
N LEU A 69 28.00 -14.84 4.34
CA LEU A 69 26.73 -15.53 4.15
C LEU A 69 26.16 -16.08 5.47
N LYS A 70 27.02 -16.56 6.37
CA LYS A 70 26.62 -17.05 7.70
C LYS A 70 26.46 -15.93 8.75
N SER A 71 26.74 -14.69 8.38
CA SER A 71 26.65 -13.56 9.31
C SER A 71 25.19 -13.22 9.64
N LYS A 72 24.96 -12.70 10.84
CA LYS A 72 23.64 -12.21 11.26
C LYS A 72 23.12 -11.11 10.34
N GLU A 73 24.00 -10.26 9.83
CA GLU A 73 23.61 -9.17 8.90
C GLU A 73 22.98 -9.71 7.62
N HIS A 74 23.58 -10.76 7.02
CA HIS A 74 23.01 -11.36 5.81
C HIS A 74 21.65 -12.02 6.09
N GLN A 75 21.52 -12.70 7.24
CA GLN A 75 20.23 -13.27 7.68
C GLN A 75 19.17 -12.19 7.87
N GLU A 76 19.51 -11.06 8.50
CA GLU A 76 18.60 -9.93 8.66
C GLU A 76 18.17 -9.32 7.33
N ILE A 77 19.06 -9.24 6.33
CA ILE A 77 18.73 -8.77 4.99
C ILE A 77 17.69 -9.71 4.36
N ILE A 78 17.89 -11.03 4.45
CA ILE A 78 16.93 -12.02 3.95
C ILE A 78 15.59 -11.90 4.67
N GLU A 79 15.59 -11.80 5.99
CA GLU A 79 14.35 -11.64 6.76
C GLU A 79 13.60 -10.35 6.39
N LYS A 80 14.31 -9.23 6.21
CA LYS A 80 13.72 -7.97 5.78
C LYS A 80 13.17 -8.06 4.35
N ALA A 81 13.89 -8.73 3.45
CA ALA A 81 13.42 -8.97 2.09
C ALA A 81 12.15 -9.85 2.07
N LEU A 82 12.09 -10.88 2.92
CA LEU A 82 10.91 -11.73 3.08
C LEU A 82 9.72 -10.98 3.68
N LYS A 83 9.96 -10.03 4.58
CA LYS A 83 8.92 -9.20 5.21
C LYS A 83 8.27 -8.19 4.25
N LEU A 84 8.75 -8.07 3.00
CA LEU A 84 8.18 -7.24 1.92
C LEU A 84 7.65 -5.88 2.45
N PRO A 85 8.52 -5.06 3.06
CA PRO A 85 8.11 -3.80 3.66
C PRO A 85 7.49 -2.90 2.59
N GLY A 86 6.23 -2.50 2.80
CA GLY A 86 5.44 -1.72 1.84
C GLY A 86 4.22 -2.46 1.31
N ILE A 87 4.27 -3.79 1.16
CA ILE A 87 3.11 -4.57 0.67
C ILE A 87 1.95 -4.51 1.67
N GLU A 88 2.23 -4.52 2.97
CA GLU A 88 1.19 -4.41 3.99
C GLU A 88 0.47 -3.05 3.93
N GLU A 89 1.22 -1.97 3.68
CA GLU A 89 0.66 -0.62 3.54
C GLU A 89 -0.14 -0.49 2.23
N GLU A 90 0.39 -1.02 1.12
CA GLU A 90 -0.31 -1.11 -0.15
C GLU A 90 -1.60 -1.92 -0.02
N LEU A 91 -1.57 -3.09 0.63
CA LEU A 91 -2.76 -3.89 0.90
C LEU A 91 -3.78 -3.13 1.75
N LYS A 92 -3.32 -2.37 2.74
CA LYS A 92 -4.21 -1.55 3.58
C LYS A 92 -4.88 -0.44 2.76
N THR A 93 -4.12 0.27 1.93
CA THR A 93 -4.64 1.33 1.05
C THR A 93 -5.62 0.78 0.02
N VAL A 94 -5.33 -0.36 -0.59
CA VAL A 94 -6.22 -1.08 -1.52
C VAL A 94 -7.50 -1.51 -0.82
N ARG A 95 -7.43 -2.06 0.40
CA ARG A 95 -8.64 -2.42 1.17
C ARG A 95 -9.51 -1.20 1.49
N VAL A 96 -8.91 -0.05 1.75
CA VAL A 96 -9.66 1.19 1.99
C VAL A 96 -10.33 1.68 0.72
N SER A 97 -9.65 1.62 -0.44
CA SER A 97 -10.25 2.03 -1.71
C SER A 97 -11.36 1.07 -2.15
N GLU A 98 -11.19 -0.24 -1.95
CA GLU A 98 -12.22 -1.25 -2.17
C GLU A 98 -13.47 -0.94 -1.35
N ARG A 99 -13.33 -0.70 -0.04
CA ARG A 99 -14.47 -0.34 0.83
C ARG A 99 -15.20 0.92 0.35
N LYS A 100 -14.45 1.97 -0.02
CA LYS A 100 -15.05 3.20 -0.57
C LYS A 100 -15.82 2.95 -1.85
N LEU A 101 -15.28 2.12 -2.75
CA LEU A 101 -15.94 1.75 -4.00
C LEU A 101 -17.21 0.95 -3.73
N THR A 102 -17.17 -0.04 -2.83
CA THR A 102 -18.35 -0.83 -2.48
C THR A 102 -19.46 0.02 -1.87
N GLN A 103 -19.11 0.96 -0.98
CA GLN A 103 -20.07 1.90 -0.42
C GLN A 103 -20.70 2.78 -1.52
N LYS A 104 -19.86 3.36 -2.39
CA LYS A 104 -20.36 4.19 -3.51
C LYS A 104 -21.30 3.42 -4.44
N VAL A 105 -21.01 2.15 -4.71
CA VAL A 105 -21.90 1.28 -5.52
C VAL A 105 -23.23 1.04 -4.79
N SER A 106 -23.19 0.80 -3.48
CA SER A 106 -24.41 0.66 -2.67
C SER A 106 -25.27 1.92 -2.71
N ASP A 107 -24.65 3.08 -2.50
CA ASP A 107 -25.35 4.38 -2.50
C ASP A 107 -25.99 4.64 -3.88
N LEU A 108 -25.25 4.43 -4.97
CA LEU A 108 -25.76 4.59 -6.34
C LEU A 108 -26.92 3.64 -6.65
N ASN A 109 -26.85 2.39 -6.20
CA ASN A 109 -27.95 1.43 -6.38
C ASN A 109 -29.21 1.89 -5.63
N GLN A 110 -29.05 2.44 -4.42
CA GLN A 110 -30.16 2.98 -3.65
C GLN A 110 -30.78 4.21 -4.33
N GLU A 111 -29.94 5.14 -4.80
CA GLU A 111 -30.38 6.32 -5.56
C GLU A 111 -31.13 5.94 -6.85
N MET A 112 -30.64 4.91 -7.55
CA MET A 112 -31.27 4.41 -8.77
C MET A 112 -32.65 3.80 -8.47
N SER A 113 -32.77 3.02 -7.39
CA SER A 113 -34.04 2.45 -6.94
C SER A 113 -35.07 3.54 -6.59
N GLU A 114 -34.67 4.56 -5.84
CA GLU A 114 -35.56 5.69 -5.52
C GLU A 114 -35.94 6.49 -6.76
N SER A 115 -35.00 6.69 -7.70
CA SER A 115 -35.28 7.37 -8.97
C SER A 115 -36.29 6.60 -9.82
N GLU A 116 -36.17 5.28 -9.91
CA GLU A 116 -37.15 4.42 -10.59
C GLU A 116 -38.53 4.53 -9.95
N ARG A 117 -38.59 4.55 -8.61
CA ARG A 117 -39.85 4.70 -7.88
C ARG A 117 -40.53 6.02 -8.24
N LEU A 118 -39.81 7.13 -8.20
CA LEU A 118 -40.35 8.45 -8.56
C LEU A 118 -40.83 8.50 -10.02
N LEU A 119 -40.12 7.84 -10.92
CA LEU A 119 -40.55 7.73 -12.32
C LEU A 119 -41.86 6.94 -12.47
N ARG A 120 -42.03 5.85 -11.71
CA ARG A 120 -43.28 5.08 -11.69
C ARG A 120 -44.44 5.92 -11.14
N GLU A 121 -44.24 6.61 -10.01
CA GLU A 121 -45.23 7.50 -9.41
C GLU A 121 -45.65 8.62 -10.37
N LYS A 122 -44.69 9.26 -11.03
CA LYS A 122 -44.95 10.25 -12.08
C LYS A 122 -45.78 9.67 -13.23
N ASN A 123 -45.45 8.46 -13.69
CA ASN A 123 -46.18 7.83 -14.79
C ASN A 123 -47.62 7.46 -14.42
N VAL A 124 -47.85 7.02 -13.17
CA VAL A 124 -49.21 6.79 -12.64
C VAL A 124 -50.00 8.09 -12.65
N LEU A 125 -49.44 9.18 -12.11
CA LEU A 125 -50.11 10.48 -12.09
C LEU A 125 -50.43 10.99 -13.50
N ILE A 126 -49.54 10.80 -14.47
CA ILE A 126 -49.80 11.14 -15.88
C ILE A 126 -51.01 10.38 -16.42
N ASN A 127 -51.12 9.08 -16.11
CA ASN A 127 -52.26 8.27 -16.55
C ASN A 127 -53.56 8.75 -15.89
N GLU A 128 -53.56 9.02 -14.59
CA GLU A 128 -54.73 9.58 -13.89
C GLU A 128 -55.19 10.91 -14.49
N LEU A 129 -54.25 11.81 -14.81
CA LEU A 129 -54.55 13.08 -15.46
C LEU A 129 -55.10 12.88 -16.88
N ARG A 130 -54.57 11.93 -17.64
CA ARG A 130 -55.08 11.58 -18.96
C ARG A 130 -56.50 11.03 -18.90
N GLU A 131 -56.81 10.19 -17.91
CA GLU A 131 -58.17 9.70 -17.69
C GLU A 131 -59.15 10.82 -17.35
N LYS A 132 -58.74 11.77 -16.50
CA LYS A 132 -59.55 12.96 -16.17
C LYS A 132 -59.84 13.83 -17.41
N VAL A 133 -58.88 13.98 -18.32
CA VAL A 133 -59.02 14.74 -19.56
C VAL A 133 -59.83 13.99 -20.61
N ASN A 134 -59.66 12.66 -20.71
CA ASN A 134 -60.37 11.81 -21.66
C ASN A 134 -61.81 11.47 -21.23
N ASN A 135 -62.33 11.99 -20.12
CA ASN A 135 -63.71 11.80 -19.73
C ASN A 135 -64.62 12.89 -20.34
N PRO A 136 -65.36 12.59 -21.44
CA PRO A 136 -66.20 13.59 -22.13
C PRO A 136 -67.43 14.04 -21.33
N TYR A 137 -67.68 13.45 -20.16
CA TYR A 137 -68.81 13.79 -19.28
C TYR A 137 -68.38 14.42 -17.95
N ASN A 138 -67.10 14.78 -17.80
CA ASN A 138 -66.63 15.56 -16.66
C ASN A 138 -67.00 17.04 -16.85
N PHE A 139 -68.30 17.33 -16.82
CA PHE A 139 -68.78 18.70 -16.74
C PHE A 139 -68.57 19.19 -15.30
N PRO A 140 -68.01 20.39 -15.09
CA PRO A 140 -68.05 20.98 -13.77
C PRO A 140 -69.52 21.01 -13.33
N SER A 141 -69.77 20.44 -12.15
CA SER A 141 -71.10 20.43 -11.57
C SER A 141 -71.64 21.86 -11.58
N GLN A 142 -72.93 22.08 -11.85
CA GLN A 142 -73.45 23.45 -11.94
C GLN A 142 -73.09 24.28 -10.69
N THR A 143 -72.95 23.62 -9.53
CA THR A 143 -72.42 24.17 -8.28
C THR A 143 -71.02 24.77 -8.35
N GLU A 144 -70.08 24.20 -9.12
CA GLU A 144 -68.73 24.76 -9.29
C GLU A 144 -68.72 25.97 -10.24
N LYS A 145 -69.57 25.95 -11.28
CA LYS A 145 -69.73 27.09 -12.20
C LYS A 145 -70.28 28.35 -11.52
N PHE A 146 -71.06 28.18 -10.45
CA PHE A 146 -71.62 29.29 -9.68
C PHE A 146 -70.75 29.69 -8.48
N GLN A 147 -69.75 28.89 -8.08
CA GLN A 147 -68.82 29.23 -6.99
C GLN A 147 -67.73 30.22 -7.45
N GLU A 148 -67.22 30.10 -8.68
CA GLU A 148 -66.19 31.03 -9.21
C GLU A 148 -66.70 32.50 -9.32
N GLY A 149 -68.02 32.71 -9.30
CA GLY A 149 -68.63 34.04 -9.36
C GLY A 149 -68.95 34.69 -8.01
N PHE A 150 -68.75 34.01 -6.87
CA PHE A 150 -69.21 34.47 -5.55
C PHE A 150 -68.14 34.62 -4.47
N ASP A 151 -66.85 34.36 -4.74
CA ASP A 151 -65.77 34.59 -3.77
C ASP A 151 -65.35 36.08 -3.69
N ILE A 152 -66.32 36.95 -3.45
CA ILE A 152 -66.08 38.28 -2.90
C ILE A 152 -66.01 38.12 -1.38
N LYS A 153 -64.78 38.01 -0.88
CA LYS A 153 -64.37 38.27 0.51
C LYS A 153 -65.21 37.53 1.57
N THR A 154 -64.71 36.42 2.10
CA THR A 154 -64.73 36.21 3.56
C THR A 154 -63.73 35.15 3.96
N LYS A 155 -62.86 35.53 4.90
CA LYS A 155 -61.87 34.72 5.63
C LYS A 155 -60.54 34.50 4.92
N ILE A 156 -59.66 35.45 5.19
CA ILE A 156 -58.22 35.20 5.24
C ILE A 156 -58.02 34.12 6.31
N ASP A 157 -57.83 32.87 5.91
CA ASP A 157 -57.35 31.83 6.82
C ASP A 157 -55.97 32.25 7.32
N ARG A 158 -55.90 32.61 8.60
CA ARG A 158 -54.63 32.86 9.27
C ARG A 158 -53.88 31.53 9.32
N ILE A 159 -52.88 31.41 8.47
CA ILE A 159 -51.89 30.33 8.53
C ILE A 159 -51.38 30.28 9.98
N PRO A 160 -51.50 29.15 10.71
CA PRO A 160 -50.93 29.04 12.04
C PRO A 160 -49.41 29.15 11.90
N VAL A 161 -48.81 30.15 12.54
CA VAL A 161 -47.36 30.27 12.65
C VAL A 161 -46.88 29.08 13.47
N ILE A 162 -46.29 28.09 12.79
CA ILE A 162 -45.62 26.97 13.43
C ILE A 162 -44.34 27.51 14.07
N ASN A 163 -44.38 27.79 15.37
CA ASN A 163 -43.18 28.10 16.15
C ASN A 163 -42.28 26.84 16.15
N ARG A 164 -41.22 26.87 15.33
CA ARG A 164 -40.18 25.84 15.38
C ARG A 164 -39.43 26.01 16.69
N LYS A 165 -39.48 24.98 17.56
CA LYS A 165 -38.67 24.92 18.78
C LYS A 165 -37.23 25.30 18.49
N SER A 166 -36.69 26.22 19.29
CA SER A 166 -35.32 26.70 19.14
C SER A 166 -34.35 25.54 19.39
N PHE A 167 -33.16 25.61 18.79
CA PHE A 167 -32.15 24.55 18.91
C PHE A 167 -31.84 24.22 20.38
N LYS A 168 -31.89 25.23 21.26
CA LYS A 168 -31.70 25.06 22.71
C LYS A 168 -32.78 24.17 23.35
N GLU A 169 -34.03 24.34 22.94
CA GLU A 169 -35.16 23.54 23.46
C GLU A 169 -35.06 22.08 23.01
N ARG A 170 -34.59 21.83 21.79
CA ARG A 170 -34.34 20.45 21.30
C ARG A 170 -33.21 19.76 22.04
N VAL A 171 -32.19 20.50 22.44
CA VAL A 171 -31.06 19.96 23.22
C VAL A 171 -31.48 19.65 24.64
N ILE A 172 -32.33 20.49 25.25
CA ILE A 172 -32.90 20.22 26.59
C ILE A 172 -33.78 18.96 26.55
N ASP A 173 -34.69 18.85 25.57
CA ASP A 173 -35.54 17.66 25.39
C ASP A 173 -34.69 16.38 25.19
N LEU A 174 -33.54 16.47 24.53
CA LEU A 174 -32.63 15.34 24.34
C LEU A 174 -31.91 14.94 25.64
N ILE A 175 -31.59 15.90 26.49
CA ILE A 175 -30.92 15.62 27.78
C ILE A 175 -31.93 15.00 28.76
N GLU A 176 -33.16 15.50 28.81
CA GLU A 176 -34.24 14.96 29.66
C GLU A 176 -34.73 13.57 29.22
N THR A 177 -34.50 13.17 27.97
CA THR A 177 -34.89 11.83 27.49
C THR A 177 -33.83 10.77 27.76
N PHE A 178 -32.59 11.17 28.09
CA PHE A 178 -31.46 10.26 28.30
C PHE A 178 -30.95 10.23 29.76
N PHE A 179 -31.47 11.07 30.65
CA PHE A 179 -31.22 11.07 32.09
C PHE A 179 -32.52 10.90 32.87
#